data_AF-A0A6L8I7H8-F1
#
_entry.id   AF-A0A6L8I7H8-F1
#
_cell.length_a   1.000
_cell.length_b   1.000
_cell.length_c   1.000
_cell.angle_alpha   90.00
_cell.angle_beta   90.00
_cell.angle_gamma   90.00
#
_symmetry.space_group_name_H-M   'P 1'
#
loop_
_entity.id
_entity.type
_entity.pdbx_description
1 polymer ?
#
loop_
_entity_poly.entity_id
_entity_poly.type
_entity_poly.pdbx_seq_one_letter_code
_entity_poly.pdbx_strand_id
1 'polypeptide(L)' 'VAVSQERPSEWRLFRLWNFSREPKAFEIRPPLDAHVSLTATAFRADFRRETGARAQKGV' A
#
# COMPACT_ATOMS: atom_id res chain seq x y z
N VAL A 1 3.83 19.07 -0.99
CA VAL A 1 3.38 17.77 -0.43
C VAL A 1 4.15 17.53 0.86
N ALA A 2 3.53 17.04 1.93
CA ALA A 2 4.21 16.95 3.22
C ALA A 2 4.31 15.50 3.71
N VAL A 3 5.56 15.00 3.80
CA VAL A 3 5.95 14.04 4.83
C VAL A 3 5.69 14.64 6.21
N SER A 4 5.54 13.82 7.25
CA SER A 4 5.37 14.33 8.62
C SER A 4 6.62 15.11 9.03
N GLN A 5 6.51 16.45 9.06
CA GLN A 5 7.60 17.34 9.47
C GLN A 5 7.89 17.27 10.96
N GLU A 6 6.95 16.77 11.75
CA GLU A 6 7.08 16.68 13.21
C GLU A 6 7.98 15.50 13.63
N ARG A 7 8.06 14.44 12.81
CA ARG A 7 8.86 13.24 13.13
C ARG A 7 9.57 12.65 11.91
N PRO A 8 10.35 13.43 11.13
CA PRO A 8 10.90 12.98 9.85
C PRO A 8 11.84 11.78 9.96
N SER A 9 12.49 11.56 11.13
CA SER A 9 13.36 10.41 11.39
C SER A 9 12.63 9.09 11.61
N GLU A 10 11.34 9.14 11.96
CA GLU A 10 10.54 7.96 12.30
C GLU A 10 9.93 7.27 11.07
N TRP A 11 9.92 7.94 9.92
CA TRP A 11 9.29 7.42 8.71
C TRP A 11 10.32 6.79 7.79
N ARG A 12 10.11 5.50 7.47
CA ARG A 12 10.93 4.76 6.50
C ARG A 12 10.06 4.29 5.34
N LEU A 13 10.59 4.36 4.13
CA LEU A 13 9.87 3.90 2.93
C LEU A 13 10.48 2.60 2.45
N PHE A 14 9.64 1.57 2.32
CA PHE A 14 10.03 0.29 1.74
C PHE A 14 9.35 0.09 0.40
N ARG A 15 10.11 -0.40 -0.58
CA ARG A 15 9.53 -0.94 -1.80
C ARG A 15 9.72 -2.44 -1.82
N LEU A 16 8.59 -3.12 -1.80
CA LEU A 16 8.50 -4.56 -1.94
C LEU A 16 8.41 -4.94 -3.42
N TRP A 17 9.10 -6.00 -3.82
CA TRP A 17 9.12 -6.49 -5.19
C TRP A 17 9.30 -8.02 -5.24
N ASN A 18 9.12 -8.61 -6.42
CA ASN A 18 9.26 -10.04 -6.68
C ASN A 18 8.39 -10.97 -5.80
N PHE A 19 7.19 -10.52 -5.42
CA PHE A 19 6.23 -11.29 -4.61
C PHE A 19 5.93 -12.69 -5.18
N SER A 20 5.95 -12.85 -6.50
CA SER A 20 5.64 -14.12 -7.18
C SER A 20 6.72 -15.20 -7.03
N ARG A 21 7.95 -14.85 -6.62
CA ARG A 21 9.04 -15.83 -6.46
C ARG A 21 9.63 -15.79 -5.07
N GLU A 22 10.18 -14.64 -4.70
CA GLU A 22 10.85 -14.42 -3.44
C GLU A 22 10.65 -12.95 -3.09
N PRO A 23 9.82 -12.64 -2.08
CA PRO A 23 9.58 -11.27 -1.65
C PRO A 23 10.88 -10.60 -1.27
N LYS A 24 11.16 -9.47 -1.92
CA LYS A 24 12.36 -8.66 -1.67
C LYS A 24 11.94 -7.25 -1.30
N ALA A 25 12.75 -6.63 -0.47
CA ALA A 25 12.56 -5.27 -0.02
C ALA A 25 13.83 -4.46 -0.24
N PHE A 26 13.66 -3.19 -0.62
CA PHE A 26 14.69 -2.20 -0.37
C PHE A 26 14.12 -1.09 0.51
N GLU A 27 15.00 -0.53 1.34
CA GLU A 27 14.68 0.52 2.32
C GLU A 27 15.25 1.85 1.84
N ILE A 28 14.42 2.89 1.88
CA ILE A 28 14.85 4.29 1.81
C ILE A 28 14.81 4.82 3.24
N ARG A 29 16.00 5.18 3.73
CA ARG A 29 16.18 5.75 5.06
C ARG A 29 15.74 7.21 5.08
N PRO A 30 15.30 7.72 6.23
CA PRO A 30 14.99 9.14 6.38
C PRO A 30 16.24 10.03 6.23
N PRO A 31 16.06 11.34 5.92
CA PRO A 31 14.77 11.99 5.69
C PRO A 31 14.27 11.72 4.25
N LEU A 32 12.99 11.36 4.10
CA LEU A 32 12.47 10.83 2.83
C LEU A 32 12.46 11.86 1.69
N ASP A 33 12.31 13.14 2.02
CA ASP A 33 12.32 14.26 1.08
C ASP A 33 13.69 14.48 0.40
N ALA A 34 14.78 13.97 0.98
CA ALA A 34 16.09 13.96 0.32
C ALA A 34 16.18 12.96 -0.85
N HIS A 35 15.28 11.97 -0.89
CA HIS A 35 15.36 10.85 -1.84
C HIS A 35 14.16 10.76 -2.78
N VAL A 36 12.99 11.23 -2.37
CA VAL A 36 11.75 11.09 -3.15
C VAL A 36 10.82 12.30 -3.00
N SER A 37 10.13 12.64 -4.10
CA SER A 37 8.97 13.53 -4.07
C SER A 37 7.71 12.70 -3.82
N LEU A 38 7.11 12.83 -2.64
CA LEU A 38 5.82 12.19 -2.35
C LEU A 38 4.68 13.08 -2.85
N THR A 39 3.55 12.47 -3.22
CA THR A 39 2.26 13.15 -3.47
C THR A 39 1.19 12.51 -2.59
N ALA A 40 0.57 13.29 -1.71
CA ALA A 40 -0.50 12.80 -0.86
C ALA A 40 -1.68 12.36 -1.73
N THR A 41 -2.05 11.08 -1.65
CA THR A 41 -3.16 10.50 -2.41
C THR A 41 -4.10 9.79 -1.44
N ALA A 42 -5.38 10.11 -1.49
CA ALA A 42 -6.41 9.46 -0.69
C ALA A 42 -7.10 8.38 -1.53
N PHE A 43 -7.21 7.17 -0.98
CA PHE A 43 -7.96 6.07 -1.58
C PHE A 43 -9.09 5.66 -0.63
N ARG A 44 -10.29 5.47 -1.16
CA ARG A 44 -11.39 4.85 -0.42
C ARG A 44 -11.42 3.37 -0.77
N ALA A 45 -11.29 2.51 0.23
CA ALA A 45 -11.50 1.08 0.08
C ALA A 45 -12.98 0.78 0.37
N ASP A 46 -13.65 0.14 -0.58
CA ASP A 46 -15.03 -0.30 -0.46
C ASP A 46 -15.08 -1.84 -0.53
N PHE A 47 -15.88 -2.50 0.31
CA PHE A 47 -16.05 -3.95 0.27
C PHE A 47 -17.04 -4.33 -0.84
N ARG A 48 -16.61 -5.12 -1.81
CA ARG A 48 -17.52 -5.72 -2.79
C ARG A 48 -18.24 -6.91 -2.16
N ARG A 49 -19.55 -6.81 -2.00
CA ARG A 49 -20.38 -7.92 -1.57
C ARG A 49 -20.61 -8.87 -2.75
N GLU A 50 -20.02 -10.06 -2.70
CA GLU A 50 -20.32 -11.12 -3.66
C GLU A 50 -21.70 -11.70 -3.33
N THR A 51 -22.70 -11.43 -4.17
CA THR A 51 -24.02 -12.05 -4.03
C THR A 51 -24.04 -13.30 -4.89
N GLY A 52 -23.65 -14.43 -4.30
CA GLY A 52 -23.81 -15.74 -4.92
C GLY A 52 -25.29 -16.13 -4.99
N ALA A 53 -25.90 -16.05 -6.17
CA ALA A 53 -27.18 -16.69 -6.43
C ALA A 53 -26.97 -18.21 -6.41
N ARG A 54 -27.30 -18.85 -5.28
CA ARG A 54 -27.38 -20.31 -5.18
C ARG A 54 -28.57 -20.77 -6.03
N ALA A 55 -28.31 -21.21 -7.25
CA ALA A 55 -29.31 -21.90 -8.06
C ALA A 55 -29.79 -23.14 -7.30
N GLN A 56 -31.06 -23.14 -6.90
CA GLN A 56 -31.76 -24.32 -6.43
C GLN A 56 -31.87 -25.29 -7.61
N LYS A 57 -31.08 -26.37 -7.58
CA LYS A 57 -31.27 -27.48 -8.51
C LYS A 57 -32.41 -28.34 -7.94
N GLY A 58 -33.60 -28.17 -8.52
CA GLY A 58 -34.74 -29.04 -8.31
C GLY A 58 -34.63 -30.32 -9.13
N VAL A 59 -35.41 -31.32 -8.68
CA VAL A 59 -35.55 -32.73 -9.10
C VAL A 59 -34.63 -33.70 -8.37
#